data_AF-A0A923E3Y3-F1
#
_entry.id   AF-A0A923E3Y3-F1
#
_cell.length_a   1.000
_cell.length_b   1.000
_cell.length_c   1.000
_cell.angle_alpha   90.00
_cell.angle_beta   90.00
_cell.angle_gamma   90.00
#
_symmetry.space_group_name_H-M   'P 1'
#
loop_
_entity.id
_entity.type
_entity.pdbx_description
1 polymer ?
#
loop_
_entity_poly.entity_id
_entity_poly.type
_entity_poly.pdbx_seq_one_letter_code
_entity_poly.pdbx_strand_id
1 'polypeptide(L)'
;MEYSRIAARLLPGAVMCSLVLTGCFAGTDSRESNHAESSRQSSSADEAPPTLGTRSAAEVTCDDGLVVSISGTAVLRPGARIRPAYTASVADEDGQSVSYLTGMGEGGGGFASTRLMIGQSIEDRGIGTFILMDAMTGSEDEPGGGGTSVFCFVPEEDFELSYDLAEQAAERGLKQS
;
A
#
# COMPACT_ATOMS: atom_id res chain seq x y z
N MET A 1 -34.47 25.57 -12.31
CA MET A 1 -33.76 25.59 -13.61
C MET A 1 -33.20 26.98 -13.78
N GLU A 2 -31.89 27.15 -13.61
CA GLU A 2 -31.17 28.30 -14.15
C GLU A 2 -29.72 27.88 -14.40
N TYR A 3 -29.37 27.82 -15.69
CA TYR A 3 -28.02 27.64 -16.19
C TYR A 3 -27.31 28.99 -16.10
N SER A 4 -26.11 29.02 -15.53
CA SER A 4 -25.16 30.10 -15.80
C SER A 4 -23.78 29.53 -16.08
N ARG A 5 -23.46 29.49 -17.38
CA ARG A 5 -22.11 29.34 -17.91
C ARG A 5 -21.40 30.68 -17.75
N ILE A 6 -20.20 30.68 -17.20
CA ILE A 6 -19.27 31.81 -17.33
C ILE A 6 -17.99 31.26 -17.95
N ALA A 7 -17.72 31.71 -19.17
CA ALA A 7 -16.47 31.52 -19.90
C ALA A 7 -15.84 32.90 -20.09
N ALA A 8 -14.52 33.00 -19.87
CA ALA A 8 -13.56 34.06 -20.27
C ALA A 8 -12.48 34.16 -19.18
N ARG A 9 -11.17 34.32 -19.42
CA ARG A 9 -10.38 34.68 -20.60
C ARG A 9 -8.90 34.41 -20.28
N LEU A 10 -8.12 34.24 -21.34
CA LEU A 10 -6.65 34.19 -21.40
C LEU A 10 -5.96 35.39 -20.74
N LEU A 11 -4.73 35.18 -20.24
CA LEU A 11 -3.62 36.11 -20.43
C LEU A 11 -2.27 35.35 -20.66
N PRO A 12 -1.38 35.86 -21.54
CA PRO A 12 -0.09 35.27 -21.88
C PRO A 12 1.12 35.97 -21.22
N GLY A 13 2.23 35.24 -21.11
CA GLY A 13 3.60 35.78 -21.32
C GLY A 13 4.29 36.54 -20.19
N ALA A 14 5.42 35.99 -19.72
CA ALA A 14 6.60 36.79 -19.38
C ALA A 14 7.88 35.94 -19.50
N VAL A 15 8.67 36.28 -20.50
CA VAL A 15 10.08 35.93 -20.71
C VAL A 15 10.93 36.63 -19.65
N MET A 16 11.98 35.98 -19.13
CA MET A 16 13.22 36.69 -18.81
C MET A 16 14.43 35.75 -18.83
N CYS A 17 15.41 36.18 -19.61
CA CYS A 17 16.67 35.56 -19.95
C CYS A 17 17.76 36.08 -19.00
N SER A 18 18.72 35.24 -18.58
CA SER A 18 20.02 35.70 -18.07
C SER A 18 21.12 34.63 -18.26
N LEU A 19 21.80 34.78 -19.40
CA LEU A 19 23.23 34.60 -19.71
C LEU A 19 24.17 35.11 -18.57
N VAL A 20 25.42 34.71 -18.31
CA VAL A 20 26.51 33.96 -19.01
C VAL A 20 27.64 33.59 -17.98
N LEU A 21 28.64 32.79 -18.43
CA LEU A 21 30.12 32.86 -18.17
C LEU A 21 30.63 32.26 -16.82
N THR A 22 31.72 31.49 -16.65
CA THR A 22 32.98 31.22 -17.39
C THR A 22 33.75 30.08 -16.69
N GLY A 23 34.57 29.29 -17.40
CA GLY A 23 35.90 28.90 -16.87
C GLY A 23 36.35 27.45 -17.06
N CYS A 24 37.10 27.18 -18.12
CA CYS A 24 38.02 26.05 -18.23
C CYS A 24 39.43 26.50 -17.78
N PHE A 25 40.14 25.68 -17.00
CA PHE A 25 41.60 25.76 -16.83
C PHE A 25 42.21 24.36 -16.85
N ALA A 26 43.33 24.23 -17.55
CA ALA A 26 44.10 23.01 -17.79
C ALA A 26 45.51 23.13 -17.20
N GLY A 27 46.14 21.98 -16.84
CA GLY A 27 47.57 21.81 -16.51
C GLY A 27 47.88 21.89 -15.00
N THR A 28 48.83 21.17 -14.37
CA THR A 28 50.00 20.36 -14.81
C THR A 28 50.52 19.49 -13.64
N ASP A 29 51.11 18.32 -13.97
CA ASP A 29 52.33 17.64 -13.44
C ASP A 29 52.62 17.39 -11.93
N SER A 30 52.80 16.08 -11.65
CA SER A 30 53.72 15.36 -10.74
C SER A 30 54.29 16.00 -9.45
N ARG A 31 54.03 15.35 -8.30
CA ARG A 31 55.08 15.05 -7.29
C ARG A 31 54.74 13.92 -6.31
N GLU A 32 55.73 13.08 -6.12
CA GLU A 32 55.93 11.91 -5.26
C GLU A 32 55.66 12.13 -3.76
N SER A 33 55.10 11.12 -3.07
CA SER A 33 55.39 10.83 -1.65
C SER A 33 55.06 9.39 -1.31
N ASN A 34 56.07 8.70 -0.79
CA ASN A 34 56.03 7.36 -0.24
C ASN A 34 55.47 7.33 1.19
N HIS A 35 55.05 6.13 1.57
CA HIS A 35 55.07 5.53 2.91
C HIS A 35 53.91 5.79 3.90
N ALA A 36 53.28 4.64 4.24
CA ALA A 36 52.74 4.18 5.52
C ALA A 36 51.76 5.09 6.28
N GLU A 37 50.54 4.61 6.52
CA GLU A 37 50.19 3.94 7.79
C GLU A 37 48.71 3.52 7.77
N SER A 38 48.47 2.38 8.41
CA SER A 38 47.20 1.81 8.85
C SER A 38 46.06 2.81 9.10
N SER A 39 44.91 2.60 8.46
CA SER A 39 43.60 2.66 9.14
C SER A 39 42.51 2.08 8.25
N ARG A 40 41.78 1.12 8.81
CA ARG A 40 40.54 0.57 8.28
C ARG A 40 39.52 1.70 8.18
N GLN A 41 38.95 1.93 7.00
CA GLN A 41 37.64 2.55 6.91
C GLN A 41 36.92 2.07 5.64
N SER A 42 35.93 1.21 5.87
CA SER A 42 34.89 0.85 4.92
C SER A 42 34.30 2.12 4.29
N SER A 43 34.38 2.23 2.97
CA SER A 43 33.40 2.94 2.14
C SER A 43 33.73 2.69 0.68
N SER A 44 33.13 1.66 0.11
CA SER A 44 32.81 1.64 -1.31
C SER A 44 31.36 1.21 -1.39
N ALA A 45 30.49 2.22 -1.37
CA ALA A 45 29.14 2.08 -1.87
C ALA A 45 29.25 1.79 -3.37
N ASP A 46 29.38 0.50 -3.69
CA ASP A 46 29.01 -0.07 -4.97
C ASP A 46 27.66 -0.75 -4.75
N GLU A 47 26.65 0.07 -4.46
CA GLU A 47 25.27 -0.41 -4.45
C GLU A 47 24.77 -0.22 -5.87
N ALA A 48 24.89 -1.31 -6.64
CA ALA A 48 24.13 -1.52 -7.85
C ALA A 48 22.67 -1.07 -7.63
N PRO A 49 21.99 -0.47 -8.64
CA PRO A 49 20.57 -0.16 -8.51
C PRO A 49 19.85 -1.40 -8.00
N PRO A 50 18.93 -1.30 -7.02
CA PRO A 50 18.21 -2.48 -6.55
C PRO A 50 17.50 -3.07 -7.76
N THR A 51 18.04 -4.18 -8.25
CA THR A 51 17.35 -5.08 -9.16
C THR A 51 15.99 -5.28 -8.53
N LEU A 52 14.95 -4.87 -9.25
CA LEU A 52 13.55 -5.18 -8.98
C LEU A 52 13.50 -6.68 -8.75
N GLY A 53 13.65 -7.06 -7.49
CA GLY A 53 13.43 -8.40 -7.04
C GLY A 53 11.95 -8.60 -7.28
N THR A 54 11.63 -9.44 -8.24
CA THR A 54 10.50 -10.34 -8.11
C THR A 54 10.63 -10.98 -6.74
N ARG A 55 10.09 -10.31 -5.71
CA ARG A 55 9.78 -10.95 -4.45
C ARG A 55 8.73 -11.97 -4.87
N SER A 56 9.19 -13.21 -5.03
CA SER A 56 8.32 -14.37 -4.98
C SER A 56 7.30 -14.06 -3.89
N ALA A 57 6.01 -14.01 -4.24
CA ALA A 57 4.96 -13.93 -3.25
C ALA A 57 5.29 -15.02 -2.23
N ALA A 58 5.80 -14.62 -1.07
CA ALA A 58 5.85 -15.53 0.05
C ALA A 58 4.38 -15.92 0.23
N GLU A 59 4.07 -17.21 0.21
CA GLU A 59 2.72 -17.64 0.54
C GLU A 59 2.42 -17.10 1.93
N VAL A 60 1.64 -16.02 1.99
CA VAL A 60 1.23 -15.40 3.23
C VAL A 60 0.25 -16.39 3.84
N THR A 61 0.66 -17.06 4.92
CA THR A 61 -0.24 -17.94 5.67
C THR A 61 -1.03 -17.11 6.68
N CYS A 62 -2.25 -17.56 6.95
CA CYS A 62 -3.11 -16.93 7.94
C CYS A 62 -3.34 -17.93 9.08
N ASP A 63 -2.35 -18.14 9.93
CA ASP A 63 -2.41 -19.13 11.01
C ASP A 63 -3.18 -18.60 12.24
N ASP A 64 -2.92 -17.33 12.58
CA ASP A 64 -3.45 -16.67 13.79
C ASP A 64 -4.71 -15.80 13.55
N GLY A 65 -5.33 -15.92 12.37
CA GLY A 65 -6.43 -15.04 11.97
C GLY A 65 -7.56 -15.75 11.23
N LEU A 66 -8.42 -14.95 10.60
CA LEU A 66 -9.59 -15.36 9.84
C LEU A 66 -9.34 -15.03 8.37
N VAL A 67 -9.62 -15.98 7.48
CA VAL A 67 -9.47 -15.73 6.04
C VAL A 67 -10.75 -15.08 5.55
N VAL A 68 -10.65 -13.83 5.12
CA VAL A 68 -11.78 -13.04 4.61
C VAL A 68 -11.50 -12.61 3.18
N SER A 69 -12.53 -12.64 2.34
CA SER A 69 -12.44 -12.18 0.95
C SER A 69 -13.41 -11.02 0.72
N ILE A 70 -12.94 -10.01 0.00
CA ILE A 70 -13.72 -8.85 -0.41
C ILE A 70 -13.65 -8.75 -1.92
N SER A 71 -14.76 -9.02 -2.59
CA SER A 71 -14.88 -8.98 -4.05
C SER A 71 -15.62 -7.73 -4.52
N GLY A 72 -15.06 -7.03 -5.50
CA GLY A 72 -15.68 -5.93 -6.21
C GLY A 72 -16.28 -4.87 -5.28
N THR A 73 -17.62 -4.77 -5.29
CA THR A 73 -18.39 -3.81 -4.47
C THR A 73 -18.87 -4.39 -3.14
N ALA A 74 -18.40 -5.58 -2.75
CA ALA A 74 -18.79 -6.21 -1.50
C ALA A 74 -18.29 -5.41 -0.30
N VAL A 75 -19.10 -5.41 0.76
CA VAL A 75 -18.78 -4.77 2.03
C VAL A 75 -18.58 -5.86 3.07
N LEU A 76 -17.36 -6.00 3.59
CA LEU A 76 -17.07 -6.84 4.73
C LEU A 76 -17.48 -6.11 6.01
N ARG A 77 -18.23 -6.79 6.87
CA ARG A 77 -18.60 -6.28 8.20
C ARG A 77 -18.15 -7.30 9.23
N PRO A 78 -16.95 -7.13 9.81
CA PRO A 78 -16.39 -8.16 10.66
C PRO A 78 -17.02 -8.18 12.05
N GLY A 79 -17.71 -7.12 12.46
CA GLY A 79 -18.31 -7.01 13.80
C GLY A 79 -19.78 -7.42 13.86
N ALA A 80 -20.27 -7.71 15.07
CA ALA A 80 -21.69 -7.98 15.33
C ALA A 80 -22.61 -6.78 15.03
N ARG A 81 -22.04 -5.57 15.00
CA ARG A 81 -22.74 -4.32 14.64
C ARG A 81 -22.59 -3.99 13.16
N ILE A 82 -23.40 -3.05 12.67
CA ILE A 82 -23.36 -2.60 11.27
C ILE A 82 -22.03 -1.96 10.86
N ARG A 83 -21.25 -1.49 11.84
CA ARG A 83 -19.90 -0.94 11.69
C ARG A 83 -18.98 -1.71 12.66
N PRO A 84 -17.69 -1.87 12.34
CA PRO A 84 -16.99 -1.32 11.16
C PRO A 84 -17.38 -2.03 9.85
N ALA A 85 -17.15 -1.35 8.74
CA ALA A 85 -17.38 -1.84 7.38
C ALA A 85 -16.15 -1.59 6.52
N TYR A 86 -15.80 -2.55 5.67
CA TYR A 86 -14.62 -2.48 4.81
C TYR A 86 -14.96 -2.80 3.37
N THR A 87 -14.33 -2.07 2.46
CA THR A 87 -14.39 -2.31 1.02
C THR A 87 -12.98 -2.39 0.47
N ALA A 88 -12.75 -3.30 -0.46
CA ALA A 88 -11.47 -3.44 -1.15
C ALA A 88 -11.67 -3.25 -2.65
N SER A 89 -10.66 -2.73 -3.32
CA SER A 89 -10.62 -2.68 -4.79
C SER A 89 -9.24 -3.08 -5.24
N VAL A 90 -9.16 -3.89 -6.29
CA VAL A 90 -7.87 -4.35 -6.83
C VAL A 90 -7.51 -3.54 -8.06
N ALA A 91 -6.24 -3.17 -8.17
CA ALA A 91 -5.67 -2.59 -9.37
C ALA A 91 -4.36 -3.30 -9.73
N ASP A 92 -4.01 -3.28 -11.01
CA ASP A 92 -2.69 -3.69 -11.48
C ASP A 92 -1.80 -2.45 -11.58
N GLU A 93 -0.69 -2.43 -10.86
CA GLU A 93 0.31 -1.37 -10.89
C GLU A 93 1.68 -1.96 -11.23
N ASP A 94 2.24 -1.55 -12.38
CA ASP A 94 3.54 -2.02 -12.84
C ASP A 94 3.68 -3.56 -12.88
N GLY A 95 2.59 -4.26 -13.21
CA GLY A 95 2.52 -5.72 -13.26
C GLY A 95 2.39 -6.42 -11.91
N GLN A 96 2.04 -5.67 -10.86
CA GLN A 96 1.73 -6.19 -9.53
C GLN A 96 0.29 -5.88 -9.15
N SER A 97 -0.43 -6.90 -8.68
CA SER A 97 -1.74 -6.71 -8.07
C SER A 97 -1.61 -5.98 -6.74
N VAL A 98 -2.33 -4.86 -6.61
CA VAL A 98 -2.42 -4.07 -5.38
C VAL A 98 -3.86 -3.99 -4.92
N SER A 99 -4.08 -4.02 -3.61
CA SER A 99 -5.40 -3.85 -3.01
C SER A 99 -5.50 -2.49 -2.33
N TYR A 100 -6.59 -1.80 -2.57
CA TYR A 100 -6.97 -0.57 -1.91
C TYR A 100 -8.05 -0.88 -0.88
N LEU A 101 -7.66 -0.99 0.38
CA LEU A 101 -8.58 -1.24 1.49
C LEU A 101 -9.07 0.09 2.05
N THR A 102 -10.38 0.23 2.24
CA THR A 102 -10.99 1.41 2.88
C THR A 102 -11.76 0.97 4.11
N GLY A 103 -11.44 1.59 5.25
CA GLY A 103 -12.04 1.30 6.54
C GLY A 103 -13.05 2.35 6.97
N MET A 104 -14.22 1.90 7.38
CA MET A 104 -15.34 2.74 7.73
C MET A 104 -15.82 2.35 9.14
N GLY A 105 -15.33 3.03 10.18
CA GLY A 105 -15.56 2.72 11.60
C GLY A 105 -16.76 3.45 12.24
N GLU A 106 -17.15 3.11 13.47
CA GLU A 106 -18.24 3.82 14.17
C GLU A 106 -17.93 5.31 14.39
N GLY A 107 -18.96 6.17 14.40
CA GLY A 107 -18.83 7.59 14.76
C GLY A 107 -18.00 8.47 13.81
N GLY A 108 -17.71 8.00 12.60
CA GLY A 108 -16.81 8.71 11.67
C GLY A 108 -15.33 8.32 11.79
N GLY A 109 -15.01 7.30 12.59
CA GLY A 109 -13.70 6.64 12.62
C GLY A 109 -13.45 5.74 11.41
N GLY A 110 -12.30 5.07 11.39
CA GLY A 110 -11.79 4.24 10.29
C GLY A 110 -10.54 4.85 9.64
N PHE A 111 -10.09 4.27 8.53
CA PHE A 111 -8.92 4.73 7.78
C PHE A 111 -9.27 5.06 6.32
N ALA A 112 -8.62 6.10 5.79
CA ALA A 112 -8.69 6.45 4.38
C ALA A 112 -8.15 5.31 3.51
N SER A 113 -8.60 5.24 2.25
CA SER A 113 -8.18 4.21 1.30
C SER A 113 -6.66 4.02 1.33
N THR A 114 -6.23 2.83 1.76
CA THR A 114 -4.83 2.48 1.96
C THR A 114 -4.43 1.43 0.93
N ARG A 115 -3.34 1.71 0.24
CA ARG A 115 -2.73 0.80 -0.74
C ARG A 115 -1.93 -0.28 -0.01
N LEU A 116 -2.20 -1.53 -0.34
CA LEU A 116 -1.54 -2.71 0.20
C LEU A 116 -1.05 -3.61 -0.94
N MET A 117 0.17 -4.12 -0.80
CA MET A 117 0.73 -5.21 -1.60
C MET A 117 0.68 -6.52 -0.82
N ILE A 118 0.80 -7.66 -1.50
CA ILE A 118 0.80 -8.97 -0.86
C ILE A 118 1.86 -9.01 0.27
N GLY A 119 1.44 -9.46 1.44
CA GLY A 119 2.23 -9.50 2.68
C GLY A 119 2.25 -8.20 3.48
N GLN A 120 1.70 -7.10 2.96
CA GLN A 120 1.54 -5.87 3.74
C GLN A 120 0.31 -5.93 4.63
N SER A 121 0.37 -5.21 5.74
CA SER A 121 -0.72 -5.13 6.70
C SER A 121 -1.11 -3.70 7.05
N ILE A 122 -2.35 -3.56 7.51
CA ILE A 122 -2.87 -2.35 8.14
C ILE A 122 -3.61 -2.74 9.41
N GLU A 123 -3.40 -1.96 10.46
CA GLU A 123 -4.09 -2.09 11.75
C GLU A 123 -5.23 -1.07 11.83
N ASP A 124 -6.41 -1.54 12.21
CA ASP A 124 -7.53 -0.69 12.62
C ASP A 124 -7.75 -0.89 14.13
N ARG A 125 -7.34 0.13 14.90
CA ARG A 125 -7.27 0.05 16.36
C ARG A 125 -8.65 -0.16 16.99
N GLY A 126 -8.77 -1.12 17.88
CA GLY A 126 -10.02 -1.54 18.51
C GLY A 126 -10.78 -2.61 17.70
N ILE A 127 -10.30 -2.96 16.51
CA ILE A 127 -10.96 -3.90 15.58
C ILE A 127 -10.05 -5.09 15.27
N GLY A 128 -8.84 -4.82 14.75
CA GLY A 128 -7.91 -5.86 14.33
C GLY A 128 -6.97 -5.44 13.21
N THR A 129 -6.18 -6.41 12.73
CA THR A 129 -5.18 -6.23 11.68
C THR A 129 -5.59 -6.97 10.41
N PHE A 130 -5.48 -6.32 9.27
CA PHE A 130 -5.68 -6.92 7.94
C PHE A 130 -4.32 -7.09 7.27
N ILE A 131 -3.98 -8.32 6.88
CA ILE A 131 -2.79 -8.64 6.08
C ILE A 131 -3.26 -9.09 4.71
N LEU A 132 -2.81 -8.44 3.64
CA LEU A 132 -3.17 -8.84 2.27
C LEU A 132 -2.46 -10.15 1.92
N MET A 133 -3.22 -11.19 1.66
CA MET A 133 -2.69 -12.50 1.27
C MET A 133 -2.65 -12.67 -0.24
N ASP A 134 -3.71 -12.25 -0.91
CA ASP A 134 -3.85 -12.38 -2.35
C ASP A 134 -4.73 -11.26 -2.92
N ALA A 135 -4.47 -10.90 -4.17
CA ALA A 135 -5.20 -9.89 -4.90
C ALA A 135 -5.30 -10.28 -6.38
N MET A 136 -6.52 -10.50 -6.84
CA MET A 136 -6.84 -10.85 -8.21
C MET A 136 -7.64 -9.73 -8.84
N THR A 137 -7.19 -9.18 -9.96
CA THR A 137 -8.01 -8.25 -10.74
C THR A 137 -9.18 -8.99 -11.37
N GLY A 138 -10.33 -8.31 -11.41
CA GLY A 138 -11.54 -8.85 -12.04
C GLY A 138 -11.43 -8.73 -13.54
N SER A 139 -12.08 -9.62 -14.27
CA SER A 139 -12.24 -9.43 -15.71
C SER A 139 -13.22 -8.27 -15.97
N GLU A 140 -12.92 -7.42 -16.97
CA GLU A 140 -13.81 -6.30 -17.36
C GLU A 140 -15.19 -6.80 -17.84
N ASP A 141 -15.29 -8.09 -18.16
CA ASP A 141 -16.49 -8.76 -18.65
C ASP A 141 -17.45 -9.19 -17.53
N GLU A 142 -17.01 -9.20 -16.26
CA GLU A 142 -17.87 -9.57 -15.13
C GLU A 142 -18.62 -8.36 -14.54
N PRO A 143 -19.96 -8.40 -14.44
CA PRO A 143 -20.71 -7.36 -13.76
C PRO A 143 -20.33 -7.33 -12.27
N GLY A 144 -19.61 -6.28 -11.85
CA GLY A 144 -19.01 -6.17 -10.53
C GLY A 144 -17.49 -6.43 -10.49
N GLY A 145 -16.82 -6.45 -11.65
CA GLY A 145 -15.40 -6.73 -11.88
C GLY A 145 -14.37 -5.77 -11.23
N GLY A 146 -14.50 -5.53 -9.92
CA GLY A 146 -13.54 -4.77 -9.11
C GLY A 146 -12.42 -5.62 -8.50
N GLY A 147 -12.25 -6.86 -8.97
CA GLY A 147 -11.29 -7.83 -8.45
C GLY A 147 -11.67 -8.41 -7.09
N THR A 148 -10.88 -9.35 -6.61
CA THR A 148 -11.03 -9.99 -5.30
C THR A 148 -9.77 -9.82 -4.50
N SER A 149 -9.90 -9.28 -3.30
CA SER A 149 -8.81 -9.23 -2.32
C SER A 149 -9.07 -10.25 -1.22
N VAL A 150 -8.07 -11.04 -0.89
CA VAL A 150 -8.09 -12.01 0.22
C VAL A 150 -7.18 -11.48 1.32
N PHE A 151 -7.72 -11.37 2.53
CA PHE A 151 -7.00 -10.90 3.69
C PHE A 151 -6.97 -11.96 4.78
N CYS A 152 -5.88 -11.98 5.53
CA CYS A 152 -5.86 -12.53 6.87
C CYS A 152 -6.30 -11.42 7.84
N PHE A 153 -7.48 -11.57 8.43
CA PHE A 153 -7.99 -10.67 9.45
C PHE A 153 -7.71 -11.24 10.83
N VAL A 154 -6.85 -10.59 11.60
CA VAL A 154 -6.56 -10.95 12.99
C VAL A 154 -7.38 -10.00 13.88
N PRO A 155 -8.50 -10.45 14.46
CA PRO A 155 -9.31 -9.59 15.33
C PRO A 155 -8.56 -9.25 16.62
N GLU A 156 -8.83 -8.08 17.16
CA GLU A 156 -8.39 -7.71 18.51
C GLU A 156 -9.19 -8.49 19.57
N GLU A 157 -8.61 -8.79 20.73
CA GLU A 157 -9.22 -9.69 21.74
C GLU A 157 -10.59 -9.21 22.24
N ASP A 158 -10.80 -7.89 22.29
CA ASP A 158 -12.04 -7.26 22.77
C ASP A 158 -13.03 -6.96 21.64
N PHE A 159 -12.72 -7.33 20.39
CA PHE A 159 -13.58 -7.04 19.24
C PHE A 159 -14.68 -8.10 19.06
N GLU A 160 -15.94 -7.69 19.20
CA GLU A 160 -17.09 -8.58 19.02
C GLU A 160 -17.32 -8.90 17.53
N LEU A 161 -16.90 -10.10 17.13
CA LEU A 161 -17.07 -10.62 15.77
C LEU A 161 -18.54 -10.81 15.38
N SER A 162 -18.82 -10.68 14.08
CA SER A 162 -20.06 -11.14 13.47
C SER A 162 -20.22 -12.66 13.66
N TYR A 163 -21.47 -13.14 13.67
CA TYR A 163 -21.77 -14.56 13.91
C TYR A 163 -20.97 -15.51 13.00
N ASP A 164 -20.90 -15.21 11.70
CA ASP A 164 -20.21 -16.05 10.72
C ASP A 164 -18.69 -16.09 10.96
N LEU A 165 -18.09 -14.95 11.34
CA LEU A 165 -16.65 -14.88 11.65
C LEU A 165 -16.33 -15.48 13.01
N ALA A 166 -17.24 -15.38 13.99
CA ALA A 166 -17.11 -16.02 15.28
C ALA A 166 -17.16 -17.55 15.16
N GLU A 167 -18.03 -18.07 14.30
CA GLU A 167 -18.09 -19.50 13.97
C GLU A 167 -16.77 -19.96 13.34
N GLN A 168 -16.27 -19.24 12.33
CA GLN A 168 -14.97 -19.54 11.72
C GLN A 168 -13.82 -19.48 12.76
N ALA A 169 -13.82 -18.51 13.67
CA ALA A 169 -12.84 -18.42 14.74
C ALA A 169 -12.88 -19.64 15.67
N ALA A 170 -14.07 -20.09 16.03
CA ALA A 170 -14.28 -21.26 16.89
C ALA A 170 -13.80 -22.55 16.23
N GLU A 171 -14.11 -22.76 14.94
CA GLU A 171 -13.63 -23.92 14.17
C GLU A 171 -12.10 -23.95 14.08
N ARG A 172 -11.48 -22.78 14.01
CA ARG A 172 -10.02 -22.60 13.99
C ARG A 172 -9.37 -22.65 15.37
N GLY A 173 -10.15 -22.73 16.45
CA GLY A 173 -9.64 -22.72 17.82
C GLY A 173 -9.05 -21.38 18.27
N LEU A 174 -9.41 -20.27 17.59
CA LEU A 174 -9.02 -18.92 18.00
C LEU A 174 -9.86 -18.52 19.21
N LYS A 175 -9.20 -18.07 20.29
CA LYS A 175 -9.89 -17.60 21.48
C LYS A 175 -10.40 -16.18 21.23
N GLN A 176 -11.71 -15.97 21.40
CA GLN A 176 -12.33 -14.66 21.54
C GLN A 176 -12.65 -14.51 23.03
N SER A 177 -12.28 -13.39 23.66
CA SER A 177 -12.45 -13.15 25.11
C SER A 177 -13.88 -12.76 25.48
#